data_AF-A0A450WGA5-F1
#
_entry.id   AF-A0A450WGA5-F1
#
_cell.length_a   1.000
_cell.length_b   1.000
_cell.length_c   1.000
_cell.angle_alpha   90.00
_cell.angle_beta   90.00
_cell.angle_gamma   90.00
#
_symmetry.space_group_name_H-M   'P 1'
#
loop_
_entity.id
_entity.type
_entity.pdbx_description
1 polymer ?
#
loop_
_entity_poly.entity_id
_entity_poly.type
_entity_poly.pdbx_seq_one_letter_code
_entity_poly.pdbx_strand_id
1 'polypeptide(L)' 'MFCFQCQETTKNIACTIKGICGKSDEIANLQDHLIQYFLI' A
#
# COMPACT_ATOMS: atom_id res chain seq x y z
N MET A 1 -0.30 -1.98 6.77
CA MET A 1 -0.56 -1.52 5.39
C MET A 1 -2.00 -1.79 5.01
N PHE A 2 -2.57 -0.95 4.15
CA PHE A 2 -3.74 -1.30 3.35
C PHE A 2 -3.51 -0.71 1.96
N CYS A 3 -3.22 -1.56 0.96
CA CYS A 3 -2.81 -1.09 -0.36
C CYS A 3 -3.64 -1.78 -1.46
N PHE A 4 -4.28 -0.99 -2.32
CA PHE A 4 -5.15 -1.44 -3.42
C PHE A 4 -4.77 -0.78 -4.76
N GLN A 5 -3.52 -0.34 -4.90
CA GLN A 5 -3.07 0.54 -5.99
C GLN A 5 -2.81 -0.19 -7.31
N CYS A 6 -2.49 -1.48 -7.28
CA CYS A 6 -2.19 -2.29 -8.46
C CYS A 6 -3.24 -3.37 -8.70
N GLN A 7 -3.32 -3.85 -9.96
CA GLN A 7 -4.26 -4.91 -10.34
C GLN A 7 -3.95 -6.24 -9.65
N GLU A 8 -2.69 -6.47 -9.26
CA GLU A 8 -2.22 -7.76 -8.73
C GLU A 8 -2.52 -7.96 -7.23
N THR A 9 -3.26 -7.04 -6.58
CA THR A 9 -3.51 -7.09 -5.13
C THR A 9 -4.04 -8.44 -4.65
N THR A 10 -3.79 -8.78 -3.38
CA THR A 10 -4.24 -10.07 -2.83
C THR A 10 -5.75 -10.23 -2.99
N LYS A 11 -6.15 -11.36 -3.59
CA LYS A 11 -7.56 -11.67 -3.95
C LYS A 11 -8.23 -10.64 -4.85
N ASN A 12 -7.46 -9.80 -5.55
CA ASN A 12 -7.96 -8.71 -6.38
C ASN A 12 -8.79 -7.68 -5.58
N ILE A 13 -8.48 -7.50 -4.29
CA ILE A 13 -9.19 -6.61 -3.35
C ILE A 13 -8.19 -5.63 -2.71
N ALA A 14 -7.27 -6.13 -1.87
CA ALA A 14 -6.29 -5.30 -1.18
C ALA A 14 -5.19 -6.17 -0.55
N CYS A 15 -3.98 -5.61 -0.45
CA CYS A 15 -2.89 -6.16 0.34
C CYS A 15 -2.95 -5.60 1.77
N THR A 16 -3.05 -6.47 2.78
CA THR A 16 -3.16 -6.08 4.20
C THR A 16 -1.95 -6.46 5.06
N ILE A 17 -1.20 -7.49 4.67
CA ILE A 17 -0.02 -7.98 5.41
C ILE A 17 1.28 -7.64 4.67
N LYS A 18 1.39 -8.09 3.41
CA LYS A 18 2.52 -7.81 2.52
C LYS A 18 1.99 -7.61 1.10
N GLY A 19 2.59 -6.69 0.34
CA GLY A 19 2.25 -6.51 -1.07
C GLY A 19 2.70 -7.70 -1.91
N ILE A 20 1.88 -8.13 -2.87
CA ILE A 20 2.29 -9.12 -3.89
C ILE A 20 3.55 -8.65 -4.64
N CYS A 21 3.68 -7.34 -4.83
CA CYS A 21 4.80 -6.66 -5.45
C CYS A 21 6.05 -6.59 -4.55
N GLY A 22 6.03 -7.21 -3.37
CA GLY A 22 7.14 -7.24 -2.42
C GLY A 22 7.17 -6.07 -1.43
N LYS A 23 6.25 -5.11 -1.53
CA LYS A 23 6.16 -3.95 -0.62
C LYS A 23 5.98 -4.41 0.83
N SER A 24 6.84 -3.90 1.74
CA SER A 24 6.68 -4.07 3.19
C SER A 24 5.65 -3.09 3.75
N ASP A 25 5.17 -3.38 4.95
CA ASP A 25 4.20 -2.56 5.67
C ASP A 25 4.77 -1.21 6.08
N GLU A 26 6.03 -1.15 6.48
CA GLU A 26 6.74 0.10 6.75
C GLU A 26 6.76 1.02 5.51
N ILE A 27 7.14 0.49 4.34
CA ILE A 27 7.18 1.28 3.10
C ILE A 27 5.78 1.71 2.68
N ALA A 28 4.77 0.84 2.83
CA ALA A 28 3.40 1.19 2.51
C ALA A 28 2.90 2.34 3.40
N ASN A 29 3.10 2.28 4.71
CA ASN A 29 2.67 3.32 5.63
C ASN A 29 3.42 4.64 5.40
N LEU A 30 4.73 4.60 5.09
CA LEU A 30 5.49 5.81 4.73
C LEU A 30 4.97 6.48 3.46
N GLN A 31 4.56 5.69 2.46
CA GLN A 31 3.95 6.23 1.24
C GLN A 31 2.56 6.81 1.50
N ASP A 32 1.77 6.20 2.39
CA ASP A 32 0.48 6.75 2.81
C ASP A 32 0.68 8.10 3.53
N HIS A 33 1.68 8.21 4.40
CA HIS A 33 2.07 9.49 5.02
C HIS A 33 2.52 10.54 4.01
N LEU A 34 3.36 10.16 3.03
CA LEU A 34 3.82 11.08 1.98
C LEU A 34 2.63 11.68 1.21
N ILE A 35 1.65 10.84 0.84
CA ILE A 35 0.42 11.29 0.18
C ILE A 35 -0.38 12.21 1.10
N GLN A 36 -0.49 11.89 2.39
CA GLN A 36 -1.17 12.76 3.36
C GLN A 36 -0.52 14.15 3.45
N TYR A 37 0.81 14.24 3.53
CA TYR A 37 1.52 15.52 3.57
C TYR A 37 1.41 16.31 2.26
N PHE A 38 1.31 15.62 1.12
CA PHE A 38 1.20 16.25 -0.19
C PHE A 38 -0.21 16.79 -0.49
N LEU A 39 -1.23 16.32 0.24
CA LEU A 39 -2.63 16.73 0.09
C LEU A 39 -3.07 17.83 1.08
N ILE A 40 -2.13 18.42 1.82
CA ILE A 40 -2.34 19.57 2.73
C ILE A 40 -1.85 20.86 2.06
#